data_AF-A0AAI8YRH4-F1
#
_entry.id   AF-A0AAI8YRH4-F1
#
_cell.length_a   1.000
_cell.length_b   1.000
_cell.length_c   1.000
_cell.angle_alpha   90.00
_cell.angle_beta   90.00
_cell.angle_gamma   90.00
#
_symmetry.space_group_name_H-M   'P 1'
#
loop_
_entity.id
_entity.type
_entity.pdbx_description
1 polymer ?
#
loop_
_entity_poly.entity_id
_entity_poly.type
_entity_poly.pdbx_seq_one_letter_code
_entity_poly.pdbx_strand_id
1 'polypeptide(L)'
;MQSTKASQAVFMTPEESERVRNTAKQRWERCRDLQGEKRVAVEPKSLSQEVVGADLMADMSGPSNDDKMPAIAIGSFYPPCVESLEDLKPMKLSELQMETHHRGNYLSLKCNAPVIQAAAYCWTVVEEKSTGEAERLQVYLPISRLKYILDEGDDFVIKEPYYTLNDQGAPTIRVDHPSDMIFAPEQDDSRRATKWKDLGNAALKKQDLWKAHACYTQGLAKHAKSEESIAHDIHRNRSHVNLLLARFSEAKSDGLAALTGRDDPKAKELDSKAYFRAGRAAYALAEFDEARRLFDEQLKLVPGDKDAQTYLKWLETREEELDGKYDFDRIGERMHKTGRPRADVASFTKHTEVRDSPGAGRGLFATKDFERAEVVIVEKAFCSVWGREPDAWTAMTYDNRDDRIRVAAAGLRKAVVEELSNNSSEVEKAMDLFGDYKSIGKEVIVKDGEPAIDVFQVHDIVSRNAFGVGQPEEDIRRISTAVWIRAAYVNHACVPNVRKEHMGDLLILRATRKIKKGEELFHSYDEHPDHATREAALMTTWGFKCSCRICKVEEQEDPALWKKRNDLVEEAAVVIQSGPADRVRKAKIARIVDSIAKTYDKEVYNKDLPRLGIVKIYGMIEGTDGWERW
;
A
#
# COMPACT_ATOMS: atom_id res chain seq x y z
N MET A 1 -4.29 -23.62 4.17
CA MET A 1 -4.15 -22.73 5.35
C MET A 1 -3.70 -21.37 4.86
N GLN A 2 -4.64 -20.43 4.68
CA GLN A 2 -4.33 -19.01 4.45
C GLN A 2 -5.29 -18.08 5.23
N SER A 3 -6.00 -18.60 6.23
CA SER A 3 -6.80 -17.79 7.15
C SER A 3 -6.92 -18.52 8.50
N THR A 4 -5.84 -18.53 9.29
CA THR A 4 -5.95 -18.86 10.72
C THR A 4 -4.76 -18.27 11.48
N LYS A 5 -5.06 -17.33 12.39
CA LYS A 5 -4.19 -16.54 13.29
C LYS A 5 -3.74 -15.14 12.86
N ALA A 6 -4.23 -14.62 11.74
CA ALA A 6 -4.25 -13.17 11.50
C ALA A 6 -5.65 -12.61 11.76
N SER A 7 -6.28 -12.94 12.90
CA SER A 7 -7.22 -11.97 13.44
C SER A 7 -6.40 -10.72 13.69
N GLN A 8 -6.78 -9.57 13.12
CA GLN A 8 -6.22 -8.26 13.49
C GLN A 8 -6.34 -7.96 15.01
N ALA A 9 -6.90 -8.86 15.81
CA ALA A 9 -6.70 -8.92 17.24
C ALA A 9 -5.29 -9.44 17.56
N VAL A 10 -4.31 -8.54 17.64
CA VAL A 10 -3.30 -8.67 18.70
C VAL A 10 -4.11 -8.74 20.00
N PHE A 11 -3.89 -9.77 20.82
CA PHE A 11 -4.36 -9.77 22.21
C PHE A 11 -3.56 -8.69 22.96
N MET A 12 -3.96 -7.45 22.75
CA MET A 12 -3.64 -6.37 23.65
C MET A 12 -4.32 -6.64 24.97
N THR A 13 -3.66 -6.30 26.07
CA THR A 13 -4.37 -6.30 27.33
C THR A 13 -5.49 -5.24 27.28
N PRO A 14 -6.63 -5.47 27.96
CA PRO A 14 -7.68 -4.45 28.07
C PRO A 14 -7.13 -3.09 28.52
N GLU A 15 -6.13 -3.10 29.41
CA GLU A 15 -5.47 -1.89 29.92
C GLU A 15 -4.71 -1.14 28.84
N GLU A 16 -3.98 -1.82 27.95
CA GLU A 16 -3.29 -1.16 26.84
C GLU A 16 -4.28 -0.56 25.83
N SER A 17 -5.40 -1.23 25.60
CA SER A 17 -6.46 -0.75 24.71
C SER A 17 -7.14 0.48 25.26
N GLU A 18 -7.42 0.48 26.57
CA GLU A 18 -7.97 1.62 27.29
C GLU A 18 -6.99 2.79 27.33
N ARG A 19 -5.69 2.54 27.57
CA ARG A 19 -4.65 3.57 27.51
C ARG A 19 -4.64 4.28 26.16
N VAL A 20 -4.61 3.54 25.05
CA VAL A 20 -4.57 4.14 23.70
C VAL A 20 -5.82 4.96 23.40
N ARG A 21 -7.01 4.45 23.77
CA ARG A 21 -8.25 5.22 23.65
C ARG A 21 -8.22 6.51 24.46
N ASN A 22 -7.83 6.43 25.72
CA ASN A 22 -7.82 7.58 26.62
C ASN A 22 -6.81 8.64 26.17
N THR A 23 -5.60 8.23 25.75
CA THR A 23 -4.60 9.16 25.20
C THR A 23 -5.14 9.92 23.99
N ALA A 24 -5.77 9.22 23.03
CA ALA A 24 -6.33 9.87 21.85
C ALA A 24 -7.50 10.81 22.19
N LYS A 25 -8.44 10.37 23.05
CA LYS A 25 -9.60 11.17 23.48
C LYS A 25 -9.15 12.44 24.22
N GLN A 26 -8.23 12.31 25.19
CA GLN A 26 -7.68 13.45 25.93
C GLN A 26 -6.95 14.45 25.03
N ARG A 27 -6.20 13.96 24.03
CA ARG A 27 -5.56 14.83 23.04
C ARG A 27 -6.60 15.65 22.28
N TRP A 28 -7.68 15.03 21.78
CA TRP A 28 -8.73 15.75 21.06
C TRP A 28 -9.49 16.74 21.93
N GLU A 29 -9.76 16.39 23.18
CA GLU A 29 -10.34 17.32 24.16
C GLU A 29 -9.45 18.56 24.31
N ARG A 30 -8.15 18.36 24.51
CA ARG A 30 -7.19 19.46 24.62
C ARG A 30 -7.05 20.28 23.34
N CYS A 31 -7.05 19.65 22.16
CA CYS A 31 -7.08 20.37 20.89
C CYS A 31 -8.33 21.25 20.75
N ARG A 32 -9.48 20.75 21.20
CA ARG A 32 -10.74 21.50 21.18
C ARG A 32 -10.72 22.67 22.15
N ASP A 33 -10.17 22.49 23.35
CA ASP A 33 -10.09 23.54 24.37
C ASP A 33 -9.21 24.71 23.93
N LEU A 34 -8.14 24.43 23.18
CA LEU A 34 -7.21 25.44 22.69
C LEU A 34 -7.56 25.95 21.29
N GLN A 35 -8.64 25.49 20.66
CA GLN A 35 -8.94 25.79 19.27
C GLN A 35 -9.01 27.31 19.01
N GLY A 36 -8.28 27.76 17.98
CA GLY A 36 -8.24 29.17 17.59
C GLY A 36 -7.31 30.04 18.44
N GLU A 37 -6.71 29.51 19.52
CA GLU A 37 -5.65 30.24 20.24
C GLU A 37 -4.48 30.53 19.31
N LYS A 38 -3.95 31.76 19.40
CA LYS A 38 -2.80 32.17 18.59
C LYS A 38 -1.54 31.45 19.05
N ARG A 39 -0.68 31.08 18.09
CA ARG A 39 0.65 30.56 18.38
C ARG A 39 1.40 31.50 19.31
N VAL A 40 1.99 30.92 20.34
CA VAL A 40 2.95 31.59 21.22
C VAL A 40 4.35 31.28 20.69
N ALA A 41 5.12 32.32 20.39
CA ALA A 41 6.49 32.15 19.91
C ALA A 41 7.34 31.42 20.96
N VAL A 42 8.07 30.40 20.51
CA VAL A 42 9.02 29.64 21.32
C VAL A 42 10.44 30.06 20.94
N GLU A 43 11.35 30.13 21.91
CA GLU A 43 12.75 30.45 21.62
C GLU A 43 13.36 29.35 20.73
N PRO A 44 13.89 29.69 19.53
CA PRO A 44 14.43 28.70 18.60
C PRO A 44 15.49 27.78 19.22
N LYS A 45 16.35 28.34 20.08
CA LYS A 45 17.39 27.57 20.78
C LYS A 45 16.82 26.46 21.66
N SER A 46 15.67 26.71 22.32
CA SER A 46 15.02 25.71 23.17
C SER A 46 14.53 24.53 22.33
N LEU A 47 13.89 24.82 21.19
CA LEU A 47 13.41 23.79 20.26
C LEU A 47 14.58 23.00 19.64
N SER A 48 15.64 23.69 19.21
CA SER A 48 16.84 23.03 18.67
C SER A 48 17.51 22.14 19.71
N GLN A 49 17.61 22.57 20.98
CA GLN A 49 18.16 21.75 22.06
C GLN A 49 17.33 20.50 22.33
N GLU A 50 16.01 20.59 22.20
CA GLU A 50 15.12 19.42 22.33
C GLU A 50 15.37 18.39 21.24
N VAL A 51 15.44 18.81 19.97
CA VAL A 51 15.73 17.92 18.84
C VAL A 51 17.12 17.31 18.97
N VAL A 52 18.15 18.12 19.24
CA VAL A 52 19.52 17.61 19.40
C VAL A 52 19.63 16.66 20.59
N GLY A 53 18.92 16.93 21.68
CA GLY A 53 18.84 16.02 22.82
C GLY A 53 18.17 14.70 22.45
N ALA A 54 17.06 14.74 21.69
CA ALA A 54 16.37 13.55 21.22
C ALA A 54 17.24 12.73 20.23
N ASP A 55 17.95 13.39 19.33
CA ASP A 55 18.88 12.78 18.37
C ASP A 55 20.01 12.03 19.07
N LEU A 56 20.66 12.70 20.03
CA LEU A 56 21.71 12.09 20.85
C LEU A 56 21.19 10.88 21.63
N MET A 57 19.98 10.97 22.18
CA MET A 57 19.36 9.85 22.91
C MET A 57 19.03 8.69 21.97
N ALA A 58 18.59 8.96 20.74
CA ALA A 58 18.34 7.95 19.72
C ALA A 58 19.64 7.20 19.36
N ASP A 59 20.72 7.95 19.09
CA ASP A 59 22.05 7.40 18.81
C ASP A 59 22.60 6.56 19.97
N MET A 60 22.43 7.04 21.21
CA MET A 60 22.88 6.33 22.41
C MET A 60 22.05 5.08 22.71
N SER A 61 20.76 5.08 22.39
CA SER A 61 19.87 3.95 22.63
C SER A 61 20.06 2.78 21.64
N GLY A 62 20.82 3.00 20.56
CA GLY A 62 20.90 2.07 19.44
C GLY A 62 19.57 1.97 18.68
N PRO A 63 19.44 1.10 17.66
CA PRO A 63 18.13 0.83 17.05
C PRO A 63 17.18 0.35 18.14
N SER A 64 16.15 1.14 18.43
CA SER A 64 15.18 0.83 19.48
C SER A 64 14.56 -0.54 19.22
N ASN A 65 14.86 -1.52 20.06
CA ASN A 65 14.02 -2.71 20.25
C ASN A 65 12.73 -2.28 20.96
N ASP A 66 11.98 -1.34 20.38
CA ASP A 66 10.67 -1.00 20.93
C ASP A 66 9.76 -2.18 20.59
N ASP A 67 9.66 -3.11 21.55
CA ASP A 67 8.79 -4.28 21.51
C ASP A 67 7.29 -3.89 21.47
N LYS A 68 6.94 -2.63 21.24
CA LYS A 68 5.57 -2.14 21.23
C LYS A 68 5.19 -1.64 19.84
N MET A 69 4.03 -2.10 19.39
CA MET A 69 3.43 -1.62 18.16
C MET A 69 3.05 -0.14 18.34
N PRO A 70 3.40 0.75 17.40
CA PRO A 70 3.02 2.16 17.50
C PRO A 70 1.50 2.31 17.48
N ALA A 71 0.98 3.22 18.31
CA ALA A 71 -0.42 3.59 18.32
C ALA A 71 -0.64 4.85 17.48
N ILE A 72 -1.63 4.84 16.59
CA ILE A 72 -1.98 5.94 15.69
C ILE A 72 -3.47 6.22 15.84
N ALA A 73 -3.82 7.45 16.20
CA ALA A 73 -5.21 7.90 16.20
C ALA A 73 -5.62 8.31 14.77
N ILE A 74 -6.76 7.83 14.30
CA ILE A 74 -7.34 8.15 13.00
C ILE A 74 -8.80 8.61 13.16
N GLY A 75 -9.34 9.22 12.10
CA GLY A 75 -10.75 9.62 12.01
C GLY A 75 -11.01 11.14 12.12
N SER A 76 -9.99 11.94 12.46
CA SER A 76 -9.98 13.38 12.22
C SER A 76 -9.43 13.69 10.83
N PHE A 77 -10.20 13.33 9.80
CA PHE A 77 -9.74 13.44 8.41
C PHE A 77 -9.89 14.85 7.85
N TYR A 78 -8.99 15.16 6.93
CA TYR A 78 -9.01 16.37 6.15
C TYR A 78 -8.44 16.06 4.76
N PRO A 79 -8.83 16.82 3.71
CA PRO A 79 -8.30 16.60 2.38
C PRO A 79 -6.89 17.20 2.20
N PRO A 80 -6.07 16.64 1.29
CA PRO A 80 -4.84 17.29 0.82
C PRO A 80 -5.14 18.63 0.15
N CYS A 81 -4.14 19.50 0.06
CA CYS A 81 -4.23 20.72 -0.72
C CYS A 81 -4.28 20.39 -2.22
N VAL A 82 -5.31 20.90 -2.91
CA VAL A 82 -5.52 20.73 -4.36
C VAL A 82 -5.36 22.04 -5.14
N GLU A 83 -4.91 23.11 -4.49
CA GLU A 83 -4.61 24.40 -5.12
C GLU A 83 -3.16 24.45 -5.59
N SER A 84 -2.82 25.25 -6.60
CA SER A 84 -1.42 25.49 -6.99
C SER A 84 -0.75 26.45 -5.99
N LEU A 85 0.58 26.39 -5.85
CA LEU A 85 1.30 27.33 -4.96
C LEU A 85 1.04 28.80 -5.33
N GLU A 86 0.93 29.10 -6.62
CA GLU A 86 0.67 30.46 -7.14
C GLU A 86 -0.68 31.04 -6.71
N ASP A 87 -1.65 30.18 -6.37
CA ASP A 87 -2.99 30.56 -5.93
C ASP A 87 -3.09 30.72 -4.41
N LEU A 88 -2.05 30.31 -3.68
CA LEU A 88 -1.99 30.40 -2.22
C LEU A 88 -1.33 31.71 -1.78
N LYS A 89 -1.75 32.21 -0.61
CA LYS A 89 -1.18 33.42 -0.01
C LYS A 89 -0.05 33.07 0.95
N PRO A 90 1.09 33.78 0.93
CA PRO A 90 2.12 33.59 1.95
C PRO A 90 1.55 33.96 3.32
N MET A 91 1.90 33.18 4.34
CA MET A 91 1.64 33.48 5.75
C MET A 91 2.90 33.33 6.59
N LYS A 92 2.87 33.84 7.82
CA LYS A 92 3.95 33.72 8.81
C LYS A 92 3.62 32.72 9.91
N LEU A 93 4.64 32.19 10.58
CA LEU A 93 4.49 31.36 11.78
C LEU A 93 3.69 32.07 12.88
N SER A 94 3.86 33.39 13.04
CA SER A 94 3.12 34.19 14.03
C SER A 94 1.60 34.26 13.77
N GLU A 95 1.14 33.87 12.57
CA GLU A 95 -0.28 33.84 12.20
C GLU A 95 -0.95 32.49 12.47
N LEU A 96 -0.18 31.48 12.87
CA LEU A 96 -0.70 30.15 13.18
C LEU A 96 -1.69 30.18 14.36
N GLN A 97 -2.78 29.43 14.21
CA GLN A 97 -3.80 29.22 15.23
C GLN A 97 -3.92 27.72 15.55
N MET A 98 -4.10 27.41 16.84
CA MET A 98 -4.17 26.04 17.32
C MET A 98 -5.41 25.32 16.77
N GLU A 99 -5.23 24.03 16.46
CA GLU A 99 -6.23 23.15 15.85
C GLU A 99 -6.86 23.75 14.58
N THR A 100 -6.03 24.33 13.71
CA THR A 100 -6.48 25.06 12.52
C THR A 100 -5.70 24.67 11.27
N HIS A 101 -6.44 24.32 10.21
CA HIS A 101 -5.93 24.24 8.84
C HIS A 101 -6.01 25.61 8.18
N HIS A 102 -4.87 26.20 7.85
CA HIS A 102 -4.80 27.54 7.26
C HIS A 102 -5.01 27.48 5.75
N ARG A 103 -6.20 27.03 5.34
CA ARG A 103 -6.60 26.86 3.92
C ARG A 103 -6.40 28.15 3.13
N GLY A 104 -5.96 28.02 1.88
CA GLY A 104 -5.61 29.15 1.01
C GLY A 104 -4.30 29.87 1.34
N ASN A 105 -3.50 29.38 2.30
CA ASN A 105 -2.21 29.98 2.67
C ASN A 105 -1.05 28.96 2.57
N TYR A 106 0.19 29.44 2.58
CA TYR A 106 1.39 28.61 2.62
C TYR A 106 2.49 29.20 3.50
N LEU A 107 3.34 28.34 4.07
CA LEU A 107 4.54 28.71 4.83
C LEU A 107 5.81 28.37 4.04
N SER A 108 6.76 29.30 3.98
CA SER A 108 8.12 29.06 3.45
C SER A 108 9.09 28.80 4.61
N LEU A 109 9.67 27.60 4.64
CA LEU A 109 10.45 27.10 5.77
C LEU A 109 11.78 26.50 5.29
N LYS A 110 12.70 26.35 6.24
CA LYS A 110 13.95 25.58 6.07
C LYS A 110 14.16 24.66 7.27
N CYS A 111 14.79 23.51 7.04
CA CYS A 111 15.14 22.56 8.10
C CYS A 111 16.60 22.79 8.51
N ASN A 112 16.84 23.21 9.75
CA ASN A 112 18.20 23.47 10.27
C ASN A 112 18.56 22.58 11.46
N ALA A 113 17.74 21.57 11.74
CA ALA A 113 17.91 20.67 12.87
C ALA A 113 17.92 19.20 12.39
N PRO A 114 18.51 18.27 13.16
CA PRO A 114 18.42 16.85 12.87
C PRO A 114 16.95 16.39 12.70
N VAL A 115 16.73 15.36 11.90
CA VAL A 115 15.40 14.81 11.66
C VAL A 115 15.25 13.52 12.46
N ILE A 116 14.43 13.57 13.51
CA ILE A 116 14.18 12.41 14.36
C ILE A 116 13.20 11.47 13.67
N GLN A 117 13.60 10.22 13.50
CA GLN A 117 12.78 9.18 12.89
C GLN A 117 12.03 8.41 13.97
N ALA A 118 10.70 8.44 13.93
CA ALA A 118 9.84 7.51 14.66
C ALA A 118 9.20 6.52 13.68
N ALA A 119 8.52 5.50 14.20
CA ALA A 119 7.93 4.45 13.36
C ALA A 119 6.88 4.99 12.36
N ALA A 120 5.99 5.87 12.83
CA ALA A 120 4.84 6.36 12.05
C ALA A 120 4.97 7.79 11.51
N TYR A 121 5.97 8.53 11.96
CA TYR A 121 6.23 9.92 11.58
C TYR A 121 7.71 10.24 11.74
N CYS A 122 8.18 11.30 11.11
CA CYS A 122 9.42 11.95 11.52
C CYS A 122 9.11 13.36 12.05
N TRP A 123 10.02 13.91 12.84
CA TRP A 123 9.84 15.25 13.38
C TRP A 123 11.17 15.98 13.50
N THR A 124 11.08 17.31 13.40
CA THR A 124 12.24 18.21 13.48
C THR A 124 11.77 19.61 13.87
N VAL A 125 12.67 20.57 13.83
CA VAL A 125 12.42 21.99 14.04
C VAL A 125 12.75 22.74 12.76
N VAL A 126 11.82 23.58 12.35
CA VAL A 126 11.87 24.33 11.10
C VAL A 126 11.87 25.82 11.39
N GLU A 127 12.58 26.57 10.58
CA GLU A 127 12.73 28.01 10.71
C GLU A 127 12.02 28.74 9.57
N GLU A 128 11.30 29.81 9.90
CA GLU A 128 10.77 30.74 8.91
C GLU A 128 11.90 31.62 8.37
N LYS A 129 12.01 31.68 7.04
CA LYS A 129 13.05 32.48 6.36
C LYS A 129 13.03 33.96 6.72
N SER A 130 11.85 34.56 6.81
CA SER A 130 11.69 36.01 6.94
C SER A 130 11.99 36.54 8.34
N THR A 131 11.75 35.75 9.38
CA THR A 131 11.83 36.21 10.78
C THR A 131 12.84 35.45 11.61
N GLY A 132 13.24 34.24 11.20
CA GLY A 132 14.04 33.33 12.03
C GLY A 132 13.26 32.73 13.20
N GLU A 133 11.94 32.91 13.27
CA GLU A 133 11.11 32.17 14.20
C GLU A 133 11.14 30.68 13.86
N ALA A 134 11.07 29.84 14.89
CA ALA A 134 11.09 28.40 14.73
C ALA A 134 9.82 27.75 15.27
N GLU A 135 9.48 26.60 14.70
CA GLU A 135 8.40 25.77 15.20
C GLU A 135 8.71 24.30 14.97
N ARG A 136 8.06 23.42 15.73
CA ARG A 136 8.11 21.97 15.50
C ARG A 136 7.34 21.60 14.23
N LEU A 137 7.92 20.69 13.44
CA LEU A 137 7.27 20.05 12.31
C LEU A 137 7.19 18.54 12.56
N GLN A 138 6.01 17.96 12.33
CA GLN A 138 5.77 16.52 12.30
C GLN A 138 5.23 16.11 10.93
N VAL A 139 5.93 15.21 10.26
CA VAL A 139 5.51 14.62 8.98
C VAL A 139 5.12 13.17 9.20
N TYR A 140 3.83 12.85 9.03
CA TYR A 140 3.32 11.50 9.20
C TYR A 140 3.54 10.67 7.94
N LEU A 141 3.84 9.38 8.13
CA LEU A 141 4.17 8.42 7.06
C LEU A 141 5.15 8.98 6.01
N PRO A 142 6.33 9.45 6.42
CA PRO A 142 7.24 10.14 5.51
C PRO A 142 7.73 9.18 4.41
N ILE A 143 7.23 9.37 3.18
CA ILE A 143 7.73 8.71 1.96
C ILE A 143 9.14 9.22 1.65
N SER A 144 9.89 8.50 0.80
CA SER A 144 11.32 8.77 0.58
C SER A 144 11.61 10.22 0.15
N ARG A 145 10.73 10.81 -0.68
CA ARG A 145 10.83 12.21 -1.11
C ARG A 145 10.79 13.20 0.06
N LEU A 146 9.87 13.01 1.00
CA LEU A 146 9.70 13.94 2.14
C LEU A 146 10.86 13.84 3.11
N LYS A 147 11.41 12.63 3.31
CA LYS A 147 12.63 12.43 4.11
C LYS A 147 13.78 13.22 3.51
N TYR A 148 13.98 13.09 2.20
CA TYR A 148 15.00 13.83 1.47
C TYR A 148 14.87 15.35 1.64
N ILE A 149 13.65 15.90 1.52
CA ILE A 149 13.39 17.35 1.71
C ILE A 149 13.88 17.83 3.08
N LEU A 150 13.66 17.03 4.13
CA LEU A 150 14.03 17.40 5.49
C LEU A 150 15.53 17.19 5.77
N ASP A 151 16.12 16.11 5.25
CA ASP A 151 17.51 15.70 5.54
C ASP A 151 18.55 16.64 4.91
N GLU A 152 18.27 17.20 3.74
CA GLU A 152 19.21 18.10 3.06
C GLU A 152 19.27 19.50 3.67
N GLY A 153 18.29 19.86 4.51
CA GLY A 153 18.15 21.21 5.04
C GLY A 153 17.81 22.27 3.98
N ASP A 154 17.38 21.83 2.80
CA ASP A 154 16.98 22.70 1.70
C ASP A 154 15.65 23.41 2.04
N ASP A 155 15.36 24.48 1.30
CA ASP A 155 14.14 25.25 1.47
C ASP A 155 12.92 24.50 0.92
N PHE A 156 11.81 24.61 1.62
CA PHE A 156 10.55 23.98 1.22
C PHE A 156 9.34 24.82 1.61
N VAL A 157 8.20 24.47 1.05
CA VAL A 157 6.92 25.09 1.35
C VAL A 157 5.95 24.06 1.91
N ILE A 158 5.20 24.46 2.94
CA ILE A 158 4.01 23.74 3.41
C ILE A 158 2.77 24.49 2.94
N LYS A 159 1.97 23.83 2.11
CA LYS A 159 0.67 24.31 1.62
C LYS A 159 -0.40 24.02 2.67
N GLU A 160 -1.26 25.00 2.91
CA GLU A 160 -2.39 24.92 3.84
C GLU A 160 -2.03 24.33 5.23
N PRO A 161 -1.01 24.88 5.91
CA PRO A 161 -0.42 24.25 7.08
C PRO A 161 -1.44 24.00 8.19
N TYR A 162 -1.33 22.82 8.80
CA TYR A 162 -2.13 22.43 9.95
C TYR A 162 -1.32 22.59 11.22
N TYR A 163 -1.79 23.45 12.13
CA TYR A 163 -1.17 23.63 13.43
C TYR A 163 -2.05 23.00 14.52
N THR A 164 -1.49 22.08 15.28
CA THR A 164 -2.20 21.23 16.25
C THR A 164 -1.25 20.81 17.38
N LEU A 165 -1.74 19.96 18.27
CA LEU A 165 -0.92 19.29 19.28
C LEU A 165 -0.46 17.92 18.79
N ASN A 166 0.78 17.56 19.12
CA ASN A 166 1.26 16.20 18.98
C ASN A 166 0.73 15.28 20.11
N ASP A 167 1.13 14.01 20.08
CA ASP A 167 0.68 13.01 21.07
C ASP A 167 1.21 13.26 22.50
N GLN A 168 2.21 14.13 22.66
CA GLN A 168 2.71 14.60 23.97
C GLN A 168 2.06 15.92 24.42
N GLY A 169 1.09 16.44 23.66
CA GLY A 169 0.37 17.68 23.97
C GLY A 169 1.18 18.96 23.72
N ALA A 170 2.23 18.89 22.90
CA ALA A 170 3.04 20.04 22.52
C ALA A 170 2.64 20.55 21.13
N PRO A 171 2.62 21.88 20.90
CA PRO A 171 2.30 22.46 19.60
C PRO A 171 3.22 21.99 18.48
N THR A 172 2.67 21.81 17.29
CA THR A 172 3.40 21.37 16.11
C THR A 172 2.66 21.75 14.84
N ILE A 173 3.40 22.04 13.78
CA ILE A 173 2.90 21.96 12.41
C ILE A 173 2.85 20.47 12.06
N ARG A 174 1.74 20.01 11.50
CA ARG A 174 1.51 18.61 11.11
C ARG A 174 1.28 18.52 9.60
N VAL A 175 1.97 17.59 8.95
CA VAL A 175 1.81 17.27 7.53
C VAL A 175 1.49 15.77 7.43
N ASP A 176 0.29 15.43 6.97
CA ASP A 176 -0.07 14.03 6.69
C ASP A 176 -0.01 13.71 5.19
N HIS A 177 -0.27 14.68 4.30
CA HIS A 177 -0.31 14.46 2.85
C HIS A 177 1.01 14.85 2.17
N PRO A 178 1.62 13.97 1.36
CA PRO A 178 2.90 14.27 0.71
C PRO A 178 2.88 15.45 -0.26
N SER A 179 1.73 15.74 -0.89
CA SER A 179 1.57 16.87 -1.81
C SER A 179 1.57 18.23 -1.11
N ASP A 180 1.31 18.25 0.20
CA ASP A 180 1.21 19.50 0.96
C ASP A 180 2.61 20.04 1.32
N MET A 181 3.66 19.23 1.17
CA MET A 181 5.04 19.68 1.32
C MET A 181 5.79 19.58 -0.01
N ILE A 182 6.20 20.73 -0.53
CA ILE A 182 6.90 20.83 -1.81
C ILE A 182 8.31 21.34 -1.63
N PHE A 183 9.24 20.71 -2.35
CA PHE A 183 10.62 21.15 -2.43
C PHE A 183 10.69 22.51 -3.14
N ALA A 184 11.30 23.51 -2.51
CA ALA A 184 11.37 24.87 -3.02
C ALA A 184 12.84 25.31 -3.09
N PRO A 185 13.65 24.72 -3.99
CA PRO A 185 15.07 25.05 -4.06
C PRO A 185 15.23 26.53 -4.34
N GLU A 186 16.31 27.12 -3.81
CA GLU A 186 16.65 28.52 -4.02
C GLU A 186 16.52 28.89 -5.50
N GLN A 187 15.48 29.66 -5.83
CA GLN A 187 15.22 30.13 -7.18
C GLN A 187 16.24 31.22 -7.52
N ASP A 188 17.43 30.81 -7.94
CA ASP A 188 18.36 31.71 -8.59
C ASP A 188 17.93 31.86 -10.06
N ASP A 189 17.01 32.79 -10.29
CA ASP A 189 16.44 33.13 -11.61
C ASP A 189 17.50 33.58 -12.63
N SER A 190 18.72 33.87 -12.20
CA SER A 190 19.84 34.16 -13.09
C SER A 190 20.47 32.90 -13.72
N ARG A 191 20.19 31.70 -13.18
CA ARG A 191 20.81 30.44 -13.65
C ARG A 191 20.19 29.96 -14.96
N ARG A 192 21.02 29.88 -15.99
CA ARG A 192 20.69 29.23 -17.27
C ARG A 192 20.43 27.72 -17.09
N ALA A 193 19.61 27.14 -17.97
CA ALA A 193 19.28 25.71 -17.97
C ALA A 193 20.51 24.79 -17.91
N THR A 194 21.62 25.17 -18.58
CA THR A 194 22.90 24.43 -18.52
C THR A 194 23.43 24.24 -17.10
N LYS A 195 23.36 25.28 -16.26
CA LYS A 195 23.87 25.21 -14.88
C LYS A 195 23.04 24.24 -14.04
N TRP A 196 21.72 24.25 -14.23
CA TRP A 196 20.82 23.28 -13.60
C TRP A 196 21.07 21.84 -14.06
N LYS A 197 21.35 21.64 -15.36
CA LYS A 197 21.79 20.34 -15.89
C LYS A 197 23.07 19.86 -15.19
N ASP A 198 24.06 20.72 -15.05
CA ASP A 198 25.34 20.35 -14.44
C ASP A 198 25.22 20.04 -12.95
N LEU A 199 24.38 20.80 -12.21
CA LEU A 199 24.03 20.50 -10.83
C LEU A 199 23.31 19.15 -10.71
N GLY A 200 22.35 18.87 -11.60
CA GLY A 200 21.67 17.58 -11.65
C GLY A 200 22.62 16.42 -11.96
N ASN A 201 23.56 16.60 -12.88
CA ASN A 201 24.61 15.61 -13.18
C ASN A 201 25.51 15.36 -11.97
N ALA A 202 25.90 16.41 -11.26
CA ALA A 202 26.73 16.31 -10.05
C ALA A 202 26.00 15.57 -8.92
N ALA A 203 24.71 15.85 -8.73
CA ALA A 203 23.85 15.14 -7.78
C ALA A 203 23.69 13.66 -8.15
N LEU A 204 23.39 13.35 -9.41
CA LEU A 204 23.27 11.98 -9.90
C LEU A 204 24.57 11.18 -9.71
N LYS A 205 25.73 11.80 -9.93
CA LYS A 205 27.03 11.17 -9.66
C LYS A 205 27.22 10.80 -8.19
N LYS A 206 26.62 11.57 -7.27
CA LYS A 206 26.60 11.30 -5.83
C LYS A 206 25.48 10.33 -5.40
N GLN A 207 24.70 9.81 -6.35
CA GLN A 207 23.49 9.00 -6.09
C GLN A 207 22.39 9.76 -5.34
N ASP A 208 22.44 11.09 -5.35
CA ASP A 208 21.38 11.93 -4.81
C ASP A 208 20.30 12.13 -5.88
N LEU A 209 19.39 11.15 -5.93
CA LEU A 209 18.39 11.03 -6.99
C LEU A 209 17.32 12.14 -6.91
N TRP A 210 16.89 12.51 -5.71
CA TRP A 210 15.87 13.55 -5.53
C TRP A 210 16.42 14.94 -5.85
N LYS A 211 17.66 15.27 -5.45
CA LYS A 211 18.31 16.52 -5.88
C LYS A 211 18.52 16.56 -7.38
N ALA A 212 18.96 15.44 -7.96
CA ALA A 212 19.14 15.34 -9.40
C ALA A 212 17.82 15.59 -10.13
N HIS A 213 16.73 14.94 -9.71
CA HIS A 213 15.39 15.15 -10.24
C HIS A 213 14.95 16.61 -10.14
N ALA A 214 15.12 17.23 -8.97
CA ALA A 214 14.75 18.62 -8.74
C ALA A 214 15.55 19.60 -9.62
N CYS A 215 16.88 19.42 -9.70
CA CYS A 215 17.73 20.24 -10.56
C CYS A 215 17.35 20.12 -12.04
N TYR A 216 17.09 18.90 -12.53
CA TYR A 216 16.64 18.72 -13.91
C TYR A 216 15.28 19.35 -14.17
N THR A 217 14.35 19.24 -13.21
CA THR A 217 13.04 19.89 -13.30
C THR A 217 13.16 21.41 -13.38
N GLN A 218 14.04 22.03 -12.58
CA GLN A 218 14.34 23.46 -12.68
C GLN A 218 14.99 23.82 -14.03
N GLY A 219 15.91 22.99 -14.52
CA GLY A 219 16.52 23.17 -15.84
C GLY A 219 15.50 23.17 -16.98
N LEU A 220 14.49 22.30 -16.91
CA LEU A 220 13.38 22.27 -17.88
C LEU A 220 12.42 23.44 -17.70
N ALA A 221 12.16 23.92 -16.48
CA ALA A 221 11.33 25.10 -16.28
C ALA A 221 11.97 26.39 -16.86
N LYS A 222 13.31 26.43 -16.95
CA LYS A 222 14.07 27.62 -17.38
C LYS A 222 14.61 27.55 -18.81
N HIS A 223 14.36 26.46 -19.56
CA HIS A 223 14.91 26.35 -20.91
C HIS A 223 14.24 27.37 -21.86
N ALA A 224 15.05 28.08 -22.64
CA ALA A 224 14.53 28.85 -23.77
C ALA A 224 14.22 27.91 -24.93
N LYS A 225 13.23 28.25 -25.78
CA LYS A 225 12.95 27.48 -27.02
C LYS A 225 14.17 27.32 -27.93
N SER A 226 15.14 28.24 -27.84
CA SER A 226 16.42 28.18 -28.57
C SER A 226 17.43 27.16 -28.01
N GLU A 227 17.15 26.52 -26.89
CA GLU A 227 18.02 25.54 -26.21
C GLU A 227 17.45 24.10 -26.28
N GLU A 228 16.79 23.75 -27.39
CA GLU A 228 16.12 22.45 -27.60
C GLU A 228 17.05 21.24 -27.37
N SER A 229 18.32 21.32 -27.82
CA SER A 229 19.30 20.27 -27.55
C SER A 229 19.61 20.08 -26.07
N ILE A 230 19.53 21.13 -25.25
CA ILE A 230 19.75 21.04 -23.80
C ILE A 230 18.51 20.43 -23.14
N ALA A 231 17.31 20.79 -23.60
CA ALA A 231 16.07 20.19 -23.11
C ALA A 231 16.05 18.67 -23.33
N HIS A 232 16.43 18.18 -24.52
CA HIS A 232 16.53 16.74 -24.79
C HIS A 232 17.55 16.04 -23.87
N ASP A 233 18.71 16.66 -23.60
CA ASP A 233 19.69 16.11 -22.66
C ASP A 233 19.12 16.01 -21.25
N ILE A 234 18.43 17.05 -20.78
CA ILE A 234 17.84 17.09 -19.43
C ILE A 234 16.72 16.05 -19.33
N HIS A 235 15.80 15.98 -20.29
CA HIS A 235 14.77 14.94 -20.34
C HIS A 235 15.39 13.54 -20.33
N ARG A 236 16.45 13.31 -21.12
CA ARG A 236 17.15 12.02 -21.12
C ARG A 236 17.66 11.68 -19.72
N ASN A 237 18.36 12.60 -19.06
CA ASN A 237 18.90 12.37 -17.72
C ASN A 237 17.82 12.21 -16.66
N ARG A 238 16.77 13.04 -16.69
CA ARG A 238 15.64 12.95 -15.75
C ARG A 238 14.85 11.65 -15.94
N SER A 239 14.68 11.17 -17.17
CA SER A 239 14.11 9.83 -17.46
C SER A 239 14.89 8.71 -16.76
N HIS A 240 16.23 8.79 -16.78
CA HIS A 240 17.06 7.81 -16.07
C HIS A 240 16.90 7.90 -14.55
N VAL A 241 16.88 9.12 -13.98
CA VAL A 241 16.62 9.32 -12.55
C VAL A 241 15.24 8.80 -12.16
N ASN A 242 14.21 9.07 -12.96
CA ASN A 242 12.85 8.59 -12.74
C ASN A 242 12.78 7.06 -12.76
N LEU A 243 13.51 6.37 -13.64
CA LEU A 243 13.63 4.91 -13.59
C LEU A 243 14.27 4.40 -12.28
N LEU A 244 15.26 5.11 -11.74
CA LEU A 244 15.92 4.76 -10.48
C LEU A 244 15.03 5.02 -9.26
N LEU A 245 14.18 6.05 -9.34
CA LEU A 245 13.16 6.40 -8.35
C LEU A 245 11.86 5.60 -8.49
N ALA A 246 11.77 4.68 -9.46
CA ALA A 246 10.54 3.94 -9.81
C ALA A 246 9.34 4.85 -10.18
N ARG A 247 9.60 6.05 -10.72
CA ARG A 247 8.62 6.97 -11.30
C ARG A 247 8.43 6.68 -12.78
N PHE A 248 7.76 5.58 -13.10
CA PHE A 248 7.74 5.02 -14.44
C PHE A 248 6.94 5.88 -15.43
N SER A 249 5.83 6.49 -15.00
CA SER A 249 5.05 7.38 -15.87
C SER A 249 5.88 8.56 -16.40
N GLU A 250 6.57 9.26 -15.51
CA GLU A 250 7.44 10.38 -15.84
C GLU A 250 8.70 9.91 -16.56
N ALA A 251 9.25 8.75 -16.22
CA ALA A 251 10.37 8.16 -16.96
C ALA A 251 10.03 7.91 -18.43
N LYS A 252 8.82 7.41 -18.70
CA LYS A 252 8.30 7.18 -20.06
C LYS A 252 8.13 8.50 -20.80
N SER A 253 7.44 9.47 -20.19
CA SER A 253 7.21 10.79 -20.79
C SER A 253 8.53 11.52 -21.09
N ASP A 254 9.48 11.52 -20.15
CA ASP A 254 10.80 12.13 -20.34
C ASP A 254 11.63 11.39 -21.39
N GLY A 255 11.52 10.05 -21.44
CA GLY A 255 12.17 9.26 -22.47
C GLY A 255 11.71 9.69 -23.86
N LEU A 256 10.40 9.81 -24.07
CA LEU A 256 9.83 10.26 -25.35
C LEU A 256 10.17 11.72 -25.67
N ALA A 257 10.13 12.62 -24.68
CA ALA A 257 10.53 14.03 -24.84
C ALA A 257 12.03 14.22 -25.14
N ALA A 258 12.86 13.22 -24.85
CA ALA A 258 14.29 13.23 -25.15
C ALA A 258 14.64 12.84 -26.59
N LEU A 259 13.66 12.43 -27.40
CA LEU A 259 13.87 12.09 -28.81
C LEU A 259 14.19 13.33 -29.63
N THR A 260 15.27 13.26 -30.42
CA THR A 260 15.73 14.36 -31.26
C THR A 260 15.23 14.26 -32.70
N GLY A 261 14.92 13.05 -33.18
CA GLY A 261 14.43 12.80 -34.53
C GLY A 261 15.44 13.07 -35.64
N ARG A 262 16.72 13.28 -35.29
CA ARG A 262 17.79 13.57 -36.26
C ARG A 262 18.43 12.29 -36.76
N ASP A 263 18.82 12.31 -38.03
CA ASP A 263 19.34 11.13 -38.73
C ASP A 263 20.85 10.89 -38.54
N ASP A 264 21.54 11.78 -37.83
CA ASP A 264 22.98 11.64 -37.59
C ASP A 264 23.30 10.50 -36.59
N PRO A 265 24.47 9.85 -36.70
CA PRO A 265 24.79 8.67 -35.89
C PRO A 265 24.71 8.91 -34.38
N LYS A 266 25.09 10.11 -33.92
CA LYS A 266 25.06 10.45 -32.50
C LYS A 266 23.62 10.64 -32.02
N ALA A 267 22.78 11.32 -32.79
CA ALA A 267 21.36 11.44 -32.50
C ALA A 267 20.66 10.07 -32.45
N LYS A 268 20.94 9.16 -33.39
CA LYS A 268 20.39 7.79 -33.37
C LYS A 268 20.76 7.01 -32.11
N GLU A 269 22.01 7.10 -31.65
CA GLU A 269 22.44 6.47 -30.40
C GLU A 269 21.72 7.05 -29.18
N LEU A 270 21.53 8.37 -29.18
CA LEU A 270 20.85 9.10 -28.10
C LEU A 270 19.34 8.82 -28.07
N ASP A 271 18.70 8.73 -29.23
CA ASP A 271 17.29 8.38 -29.40
C ASP A 271 17.06 6.89 -29.07
N SER A 272 18.00 6.01 -29.41
CA SER A 272 17.99 4.60 -28.97
C SER A 272 17.97 4.48 -27.44
N LYS A 273 18.82 5.25 -26.74
CA LYS A 273 18.80 5.31 -25.25
C LYS A 273 17.49 5.85 -24.70
N ALA A 274 16.88 6.81 -25.38
CA ALA A 274 15.59 7.38 -25.00
C ALA A 274 14.45 6.35 -25.14
N TYR A 275 14.36 5.67 -26.29
CA TYR A 275 13.42 4.57 -26.51
C TYR A 275 13.60 3.44 -25.51
N PHE A 276 14.85 3.04 -25.22
CA PHE A 276 15.11 1.99 -24.23
C PHE A 276 14.55 2.35 -22.85
N ARG A 277 14.75 3.60 -22.41
CA ARG A 277 14.25 4.07 -21.11
C ARG A 277 12.73 4.13 -21.08
N ALA A 278 12.11 4.64 -22.14
CA ALA A 278 10.66 4.67 -22.27
C ALA A 278 10.07 3.26 -22.32
N GLY A 279 10.68 2.33 -23.07
CA GLY A 279 10.26 0.94 -23.17
C GLY A 279 10.35 0.20 -21.84
N ARG A 280 11.42 0.43 -21.06
CA ARG A 280 11.55 -0.11 -19.69
C ARG A 280 10.48 0.41 -18.75
N ALA A 281 10.17 1.70 -18.85
CA ALA A 281 9.11 2.32 -18.05
C ALA A 281 7.73 1.77 -18.42
N ALA A 282 7.41 1.68 -19.72
CA ALA A 282 6.17 1.08 -20.21
C ALA A 282 6.04 -0.40 -19.78
N TYR A 283 7.14 -1.17 -19.83
CA TYR A 283 7.16 -2.55 -19.33
C TYR A 283 6.83 -2.63 -17.84
N ALA A 284 7.41 -1.74 -17.02
CA ALA A 284 7.15 -1.69 -15.58
C ALA A 284 5.71 -1.28 -15.24
N LEU A 285 5.08 -0.44 -16.07
CA LEU A 285 3.66 -0.06 -15.98
C LEU A 285 2.71 -1.13 -16.53
N ALA A 286 3.23 -2.29 -16.96
CA ALA A 286 2.49 -3.35 -17.64
C ALA A 286 1.79 -2.91 -18.95
N GLU A 287 2.28 -1.85 -19.58
CA GLU A 287 1.87 -1.40 -20.92
C GLU A 287 2.64 -2.18 -21.99
N PHE A 288 2.42 -3.50 -22.06
CA PHE A 288 3.27 -4.41 -22.82
C PHE A 288 3.28 -4.13 -24.33
N ASP A 289 2.14 -3.77 -24.91
CA ASP A 289 2.06 -3.38 -26.32
C ASP A 289 2.91 -2.13 -26.59
N GLU A 290 2.87 -1.15 -25.69
CA GLU A 290 3.66 0.07 -25.82
C GLU A 290 5.15 -0.20 -25.64
N ALA A 291 5.51 -0.99 -24.64
CA ALA A 291 6.88 -1.43 -24.42
C ALA A 291 7.44 -2.11 -25.68
N ARG A 292 6.67 -3.01 -26.31
CA ARG A 292 7.05 -3.68 -27.56
C ARG A 292 7.34 -2.66 -28.66
N ARG A 293 6.41 -1.73 -28.91
CA ARG A 293 6.60 -0.68 -29.92
C ARG A 293 7.89 0.12 -29.69
N LEU A 294 8.16 0.51 -28.44
CA LEU A 294 9.33 1.31 -28.09
C LEU A 294 10.65 0.54 -28.27
N PHE A 295 10.70 -0.74 -27.93
CA PHE A 295 11.88 -1.57 -28.18
C PHE A 295 12.07 -1.87 -29.67
N ASP A 296 11.01 -1.99 -30.46
CA ASP A 296 11.10 -2.12 -31.91
C ASP A 296 11.65 -0.83 -32.56
N GLU A 297 11.20 0.35 -32.12
CA GLU A 297 11.78 1.64 -32.55
C GLU A 297 13.27 1.75 -32.17
N GLN A 298 13.66 1.29 -30.97
CA GLN A 298 15.07 1.22 -30.59
C GLN A 298 15.89 0.35 -31.55
N LEU A 299 15.38 -0.83 -31.93
CA LEU A 299 16.08 -1.76 -32.83
C LEU A 299 16.14 -1.27 -34.28
N LYS A 300 15.22 -0.40 -34.72
CA LYS A 300 15.34 0.29 -36.01
C LYS A 300 16.55 1.23 -36.03
N LEU A 301 16.86 1.88 -34.91
CA LEU A 301 18.00 2.79 -34.78
C LEU A 301 19.33 2.05 -34.58
N VAL A 302 19.33 1.02 -33.73
CA VAL A 302 20.51 0.21 -33.41
C VAL A 302 20.17 -1.28 -33.55
N PRO A 303 20.27 -1.83 -34.77
CA PRO A 303 20.01 -3.24 -35.02
C PRO A 303 20.99 -4.12 -34.22
N GLY A 304 20.47 -5.03 -33.40
CA GLY A 304 21.28 -5.95 -32.59
C GLY A 304 21.55 -5.51 -31.16
N ASP A 305 20.86 -4.47 -30.66
CA ASP A 305 20.87 -4.14 -29.23
C ASP A 305 20.36 -5.34 -28.40
N LYS A 306 21.23 -5.88 -27.55
CA LYS A 306 20.95 -7.12 -26.80
C LYS A 306 19.91 -6.91 -25.70
N ASP A 307 19.86 -5.71 -25.11
CA ASP A 307 18.93 -5.43 -24.04
C ASP A 307 17.52 -5.32 -24.61
N ALA A 308 17.33 -4.60 -25.71
CA ALA A 308 16.05 -4.52 -26.43
C ALA A 308 15.54 -5.90 -26.84
N GLN A 309 16.40 -6.74 -27.43
CA GLN A 309 16.06 -8.12 -27.79
C GLN A 309 15.65 -8.96 -26.57
N THR A 310 16.30 -8.76 -25.43
CA THR A 310 15.97 -9.46 -24.18
C THR A 310 14.58 -9.06 -23.69
N TYR A 311 14.25 -7.77 -23.70
CA TYR A 311 12.91 -7.30 -23.31
C TYR A 311 11.83 -7.79 -24.28
N LEU A 312 12.07 -7.80 -25.59
CA LEU A 312 11.11 -8.35 -26.56
C LEU A 312 10.81 -9.83 -26.32
N LYS A 313 11.81 -10.62 -25.93
CA LYS A 313 11.62 -12.02 -25.51
C LYS A 313 10.82 -12.14 -24.21
N TRP A 314 11.04 -11.26 -23.24
CA TRP A 314 10.23 -11.24 -22.02
C TRP A 314 8.77 -10.88 -22.33
N LEU A 315 8.54 -9.93 -23.23
CA LEU A 315 7.21 -9.53 -23.68
C LEU A 315 6.43 -10.68 -24.34
N GLU A 316 7.08 -11.57 -25.11
CA GLU A 316 6.44 -12.79 -25.61
C GLU A 316 5.88 -13.67 -24.46
N THR A 317 6.63 -13.78 -23.36
CA THR A 317 6.15 -14.50 -22.17
C THR A 317 4.99 -13.75 -21.49
N ARG A 318 5.03 -12.41 -21.43
CA ARG A 318 3.94 -11.60 -20.88
C ARG A 318 2.64 -11.78 -21.66
N GLU A 319 2.70 -11.88 -22.99
CA GLU A 319 1.53 -12.13 -23.83
C GLU A 319 0.86 -13.47 -23.52
N GLU A 320 1.63 -14.53 -23.32
CA GLU A 320 1.09 -15.84 -22.89
C GLU A 320 0.41 -15.75 -21.52
N GLU A 321 1.02 -15.03 -20.59
CA GLU A 321 0.50 -14.83 -19.22
C GLU A 321 -0.81 -14.00 -19.23
N LEU A 322 -0.92 -12.96 -20.07
CA LEU A 322 -2.19 -12.22 -20.27
C LEU A 322 -3.34 -13.12 -20.75
N ASP A 323 -3.02 -14.27 -21.33
CA ASP A 323 -3.98 -15.30 -21.75
C ASP A 323 -4.22 -16.40 -20.71
N GLY A 324 -3.60 -16.31 -19.53
CA GLY A 324 -3.76 -17.29 -18.45
C GLY A 324 -2.79 -18.47 -18.55
N LYS A 325 -1.78 -18.41 -19.43
CA LYS A 325 -0.77 -19.46 -19.58
C LYS A 325 0.44 -19.12 -18.73
N TYR A 326 0.61 -19.85 -17.64
CA TYR A 326 1.71 -19.66 -16.70
C TYR A 326 2.50 -20.95 -16.51
N ASP A 327 3.82 -20.85 -16.52
CA ASP A 327 4.74 -21.88 -16.07
C ASP A 327 5.04 -21.67 -14.58
N PHE A 328 4.10 -22.11 -13.72
CA PHE A 328 4.18 -21.91 -12.28
C PHE A 328 5.42 -22.57 -11.66
N ASP A 329 5.88 -23.70 -12.20
CA ASP A 329 7.09 -24.38 -11.73
C ASP A 329 8.32 -23.52 -11.97
N ARG A 330 8.47 -22.98 -13.19
CA ARG A 330 9.57 -22.07 -13.52
C ARG A 330 9.54 -20.77 -12.71
N ILE A 331 8.35 -20.21 -12.48
CA ILE A 331 8.17 -19.03 -11.62
C ILE A 331 8.65 -19.34 -10.20
N GLY A 332 8.17 -20.44 -9.62
CA GLY A 332 8.54 -20.91 -8.29
C GLY A 332 10.04 -21.18 -8.16
N GLU A 333 10.65 -21.86 -9.14
CA GLU A 333 12.09 -22.09 -9.18
C GLU A 333 12.89 -20.78 -9.19
N ARG A 334 12.48 -19.80 -10.00
CA ARG A 334 13.18 -18.50 -10.09
C ARG A 334 13.07 -17.73 -8.77
N MET A 335 11.90 -17.74 -8.14
CA MET A 335 11.72 -17.14 -6.82
C MET A 335 12.61 -17.80 -5.78
N HIS A 336 12.63 -19.14 -5.72
CA HIS A 336 13.48 -19.89 -4.80
C HIS A 336 14.97 -19.58 -5.01
N LYS A 337 15.43 -19.63 -6.27
CA LYS A 337 16.84 -19.35 -6.64
C LYS A 337 17.28 -17.93 -6.29
N THR A 338 16.38 -16.94 -6.39
CA THR A 338 16.72 -15.52 -6.15
C THR A 338 16.43 -15.05 -4.73
N GLY A 339 15.63 -15.80 -3.95
CA GLY A 339 15.10 -15.37 -2.66
C GLY A 339 14.17 -14.15 -2.75
N ARG A 340 13.76 -13.75 -3.96
CA ARG A 340 12.94 -12.56 -4.20
C ARG A 340 11.46 -12.96 -4.31
N PRO A 341 10.58 -12.31 -3.54
CA PRO A 341 9.17 -12.69 -3.52
C PRO A 341 8.35 -11.97 -4.60
N ARG A 342 8.93 -10.96 -5.27
CA ARG A 342 8.29 -10.21 -6.35
C ARG A 342 8.59 -10.86 -7.70
N ALA A 343 7.59 -11.45 -8.32
CA ALA A 343 7.69 -12.09 -9.63
C ALA A 343 7.70 -11.05 -10.75
N ASP A 344 8.49 -11.28 -11.78
CA ASP A 344 8.36 -10.56 -13.04
C ASP A 344 7.40 -11.36 -13.92
N VAL A 345 6.11 -11.00 -13.91
CA VAL A 345 4.96 -11.67 -14.57
C VAL A 345 3.83 -10.67 -14.85
N ALA A 346 3.00 -10.94 -15.87
CA ALA A 346 1.78 -10.20 -16.18
C ALA A 346 0.56 -10.72 -15.39
N SER A 347 -0.45 -9.87 -15.21
CA SER A 347 -1.73 -10.22 -14.60
C SER A 347 -2.75 -10.72 -15.63
N PHE A 348 -3.34 -11.88 -15.38
CA PHE A 348 -4.49 -12.45 -16.09
C PHE A 348 -5.79 -12.13 -15.34
N THR A 349 -6.58 -11.19 -15.88
CA THR A 349 -7.89 -10.81 -15.30
C THR A 349 -9.04 -10.75 -16.30
N LYS A 350 -8.78 -11.04 -17.59
CA LYS A 350 -9.69 -10.77 -18.73
C LYS A 350 -11.06 -11.44 -18.67
N HIS A 351 -11.21 -12.51 -17.88
CA HIS A 351 -12.46 -13.27 -17.79
C HIS A 351 -13.31 -12.91 -16.57
N THR A 352 -13.08 -11.72 -16.04
CA THR A 352 -13.81 -11.15 -14.91
C THR A 352 -14.18 -9.70 -15.16
N GLU A 353 -15.25 -9.23 -14.54
CA GLU A 353 -15.65 -7.83 -14.59
C GLU A 353 -16.23 -7.38 -13.25
N VAL A 354 -16.05 -6.10 -12.92
CA VAL A 354 -16.60 -5.49 -11.71
C VAL A 354 -18.00 -4.97 -12.00
N ARG A 355 -18.98 -5.30 -11.15
CA ARG A 355 -20.37 -4.83 -11.25
C ARG A 355 -20.92 -4.54 -9.86
N ASP A 356 -22.11 -3.94 -9.80
CA ASP A 356 -22.85 -3.83 -8.55
C ASP A 356 -23.22 -5.23 -8.02
N SER A 357 -22.97 -5.44 -6.73
CA SER A 357 -23.32 -6.65 -6.00
C SER A 357 -24.43 -6.34 -4.99
N PRO A 358 -25.61 -6.96 -5.11
CA PRO A 358 -26.73 -6.72 -4.21
C PRO A 358 -26.35 -6.95 -2.73
N GLY A 359 -26.36 -5.88 -1.94
CA GLY A 359 -26.06 -5.94 -0.50
C GLY A 359 -24.56 -5.92 -0.14
N ALA A 360 -23.66 -5.91 -1.12
CA ALA A 360 -22.21 -5.84 -0.90
C ALA A 360 -21.52 -4.67 -1.66
N GLY A 361 -22.31 -3.78 -2.28
CA GLY A 361 -21.78 -2.64 -3.03
C GLY A 361 -21.31 -3.08 -4.41
N ARG A 362 -20.01 -3.35 -4.59
CA ARG A 362 -19.45 -3.85 -5.85
C ARG A 362 -18.87 -5.25 -5.64
N GLY A 363 -18.90 -6.06 -6.68
CA GLY A 363 -18.38 -7.42 -6.68
C GLY A 363 -17.69 -7.77 -7.99
N LEU A 364 -16.95 -8.87 -7.99
CA LEU A 364 -16.29 -9.40 -9.16
C LEU A 364 -17.10 -10.55 -9.76
N PHE A 365 -17.36 -10.52 -11.07
CA PHE A 365 -18.25 -11.47 -11.75
C PHE A 365 -17.53 -12.19 -12.88
N ALA A 366 -17.87 -13.46 -13.09
CA ALA A 366 -17.38 -14.26 -14.21
C ALA A 366 -17.95 -13.74 -15.55
N THR A 367 -17.11 -13.59 -16.58
CA THR A 367 -17.57 -13.23 -17.94
C THR A 367 -17.71 -14.42 -18.89
N LYS A 368 -17.30 -15.61 -18.42
CA LYS A 368 -17.48 -16.92 -19.07
C LYS A 368 -17.81 -18.00 -18.04
N ASP A 369 -18.12 -19.19 -18.51
CA ASP A 369 -18.17 -20.38 -17.66
C ASP A 369 -16.74 -20.82 -17.28
N PHE A 370 -16.58 -21.27 -16.03
CA PHE A 370 -15.35 -21.90 -15.53
C PHE A 370 -15.65 -23.31 -15.05
N GLU A 371 -14.74 -24.23 -15.32
CA GLU A 371 -14.78 -25.59 -14.78
C GLU A 371 -14.09 -25.68 -13.41
N ARG A 372 -14.35 -26.74 -12.64
CA ARG A 372 -13.70 -26.95 -11.33
C ARG A 372 -12.17 -26.97 -11.50
N ALA A 373 -11.46 -26.34 -10.57
CA ALA A 373 -10.01 -26.15 -10.53
C ALA A 373 -9.40 -25.26 -11.63
N GLU A 374 -10.21 -24.74 -12.56
CA GLU A 374 -9.76 -23.80 -13.57
C GLU A 374 -9.25 -22.49 -12.92
N VAL A 375 -8.18 -21.92 -13.48
CA VAL A 375 -7.66 -20.60 -13.08
C VAL A 375 -8.63 -19.52 -13.54
N VAL A 376 -9.13 -18.75 -12.58
CA VAL A 376 -10.04 -17.63 -12.82
C VAL A 376 -9.25 -16.33 -12.99
N ILE A 377 -8.28 -16.09 -12.10
CA ILE A 377 -7.39 -14.93 -12.10
C ILE A 377 -5.98 -15.36 -11.68
N VAL A 378 -4.98 -14.73 -12.28
CA VAL A 378 -3.63 -14.60 -11.71
C VAL A 378 -3.31 -13.12 -11.69
N GLU A 379 -3.13 -12.53 -10.52
CA GLU A 379 -2.88 -11.10 -10.41
C GLU A 379 -1.56 -10.85 -9.68
N LYS A 380 -0.70 -10.03 -10.26
CA LYS A 380 0.47 -9.48 -9.59
C LYS A 380 0.05 -8.36 -8.65
N ALA A 381 0.64 -8.30 -7.46
CA ALA A 381 0.33 -7.28 -6.48
C ALA A 381 0.56 -5.88 -7.05
N PHE A 382 -0.38 -4.98 -6.77
CA PHE A 382 -0.20 -3.55 -7.02
C PHE A 382 0.91 -3.00 -6.12
N CYS A 383 0.84 -3.34 -4.84
CA CYS A 383 1.85 -3.00 -3.87
C CYS A 383 1.98 -4.11 -2.83
N SER A 384 3.21 -4.43 -2.40
CA SER A 384 3.48 -5.47 -1.41
C SER A 384 4.65 -5.07 -0.51
N VAL A 385 4.53 -5.36 0.78
CA VAL A 385 5.62 -5.31 1.76
C VAL A 385 5.80 -6.69 2.37
N TRP A 386 7.04 -7.09 2.63
CA TRP A 386 7.37 -8.41 3.17
C TRP A 386 7.97 -8.27 4.56
N GLY A 387 7.63 -9.13 5.53
CA GLY A 387 8.03 -8.99 6.94
C GLY A 387 9.53 -8.83 7.20
N ARG A 388 10.37 -9.36 6.28
CA ARG A 388 11.83 -9.20 6.28
C ARG A 388 12.33 -7.83 5.81
N GLU A 389 11.47 -7.02 5.22
CA GLU A 389 11.77 -5.69 4.70
C GLU A 389 11.60 -4.65 5.81
N PRO A 390 12.48 -3.64 5.89
CA PRO A 390 12.38 -2.56 6.87
C PRO A 390 11.01 -1.89 6.92
N ASP A 391 10.38 -1.72 5.77
CA ASP A 391 9.08 -1.06 5.61
C ASP A 391 7.88 -1.95 5.98
N ALA A 392 8.06 -3.24 6.26
CA ALA A 392 6.98 -4.09 6.76
C ALA A 392 6.84 -3.90 8.27
N TRP A 393 5.99 -2.95 8.66
CA TRP A 393 5.62 -2.71 10.05
C TRP A 393 4.12 -2.50 10.21
N THR A 394 3.58 -2.88 11.38
CA THR A 394 2.18 -2.66 11.75
C THR A 394 2.04 -1.57 12.80
N ALA A 395 0.85 -0.98 12.82
CA ALA A 395 0.43 -0.03 13.85
C ALA A 395 -0.89 -0.49 14.46
N MET A 396 -1.09 -0.18 15.73
CA MET A 396 -2.41 -0.13 16.29
C MET A 396 -3.06 1.18 15.88
N THR A 397 -4.25 1.10 15.29
CA THR A 397 -5.04 2.25 14.88
C THR A 397 -6.26 2.36 15.75
N TYR A 398 -6.46 3.52 16.36
CA TYR A 398 -7.69 3.84 17.07
C TYR A 398 -8.54 4.76 16.19
N ASP A 399 -9.69 4.26 15.76
CA ASP A 399 -10.60 4.96 14.87
C ASP A 399 -11.72 5.66 15.66
N ASN A 400 -11.78 6.98 15.55
CA ASN A 400 -12.75 7.78 16.27
C ASN A 400 -14.18 7.66 15.72
N ARG A 401 -14.33 7.18 14.49
CA ARG A 401 -15.63 7.07 13.81
C ARG A 401 -16.49 5.97 14.42
N ASP A 402 -15.84 4.93 14.94
CA ASP A 402 -16.52 3.76 15.51
C ASP A 402 -15.95 3.28 16.87
N ASP A 403 -15.04 4.05 17.49
CA ASP A 403 -14.41 3.80 18.80
C ASP A 403 -13.67 2.44 18.88
N ARG A 404 -13.14 1.95 17.74
CA ARG A 404 -12.47 0.64 17.66
C ARG A 404 -10.97 0.77 17.48
N ILE A 405 -10.27 -0.22 18.04
CA ILE A 405 -8.83 -0.42 17.82
C ILE A 405 -8.65 -1.58 16.84
N ARG A 406 -7.83 -1.35 15.81
CA ARG A 406 -7.49 -2.34 14.79
C ARG A 406 -5.99 -2.38 14.56
N VAL A 407 -5.45 -3.54 14.25
CA VAL A 407 -4.08 -3.66 13.74
C VAL A 407 -4.10 -3.35 12.25
N ALA A 408 -3.32 -2.36 11.85
CA ALA A 408 -3.20 -1.91 10.47
C ALA A 408 -1.78 -2.16 9.94
N ALA A 409 -1.69 -2.57 8.67
CA ALA A 409 -0.43 -2.68 7.93
C ALA A 409 0.08 -1.29 7.53
N ALA A 410 0.56 -0.52 8.51
CA ALA A 410 0.97 0.87 8.31
C ALA A 410 2.16 1.02 7.33
N GLY A 411 3.03 0.02 7.28
CA GLY A 411 4.07 -0.13 6.27
C GLY A 411 3.54 -0.24 4.85
N LEU A 412 2.54 -1.10 4.62
CA LEU A 412 1.88 -1.23 3.32
C LEU A 412 1.18 0.06 2.92
N ARG A 413 0.50 0.73 3.87
CA ARG A 413 -0.10 2.05 3.65
C ARG A 413 0.94 3.06 3.14
N LYS A 414 2.10 3.15 3.79
CA LYS A 414 3.20 4.02 3.34
C LYS A 414 3.66 3.64 1.91
N ALA A 415 3.86 2.34 1.65
CA ALA A 415 4.29 1.87 0.34
C ALA A 415 3.27 2.17 -0.77
N VAL A 416 1.96 2.07 -0.47
CA VAL A 416 0.89 2.46 -1.42
C VAL A 416 0.91 3.97 -1.66
N VAL A 417 1.04 4.80 -0.62
CA VAL A 417 1.15 6.26 -0.80
C VAL A 417 2.37 6.62 -1.66
N GLU A 418 3.50 5.95 -1.46
CA GLU A 418 4.72 6.14 -2.25
C GLU A 418 4.54 5.69 -3.71
N GLU A 419 3.94 4.53 -3.95
CA GLU A 419 3.61 4.03 -5.29
C GLU A 419 2.72 5.04 -6.05
N LEU A 420 1.65 5.53 -5.41
CA LEU A 420 0.73 6.49 -6.01
C LEU A 420 1.37 7.87 -6.24
N SER A 421 2.28 8.28 -5.34
CA SER A 421 3.04 9.53 -5.49
C SER A 421 4.03 9.46 -6.65
N ASN A 422 4.59 8.27 -6.91
CA ASN A 422 5.60 8.05 -7.94
C ASN A 422 4.97 7.70 -9.31
N ASN A 423 3.78 7.12 -9.33
CA ASN A 423 3.10 6.65 -10.54
C ASN A 423 1.66 7.13 -10.57
N SER A 424 1.47 8.42 -10.90
CA SER A 424 0.16 9.08 -10.92
C SER A 424 -0.88 8.41 -11.85
N SER A 425 -0.44 7.69 -12.89
CA SER A 425 -1.31 6.90 -13.78
C SER A 425 -2.07 5.79 -13.07
N GLU A 426 -1.60 5.34 -11.91
CA GLU A 426 -2.21 4.25 -11.14
C GLU A 426 -3.20 4.75 -10.08
N VAL A 427 -3.27 6.06 -9.85
CA VAL A 427 -4.11 6.67 -8.81
C VAL A 427 -5.57 6.31 -8.99
N GLU A 428 -6.10 6.41 -10.20
CA GLU A 428 -7.51 6.11 -10.44
C GLU A 428 -7.86 4.67 -10.07
N LYS A 429 -7.02 3.70 -10.45
CA LYS A 429 -7.26 2.27 -10.20
C LYS A 429 -7.24 1.96 -8.70
N ALA A 430 -6.28 2.50 -7.96
CA ALA A 430 -6.14 2.25 -6.53
C ALA A 430 -7.20 2.99 -5.70
N MET A 431 -7.49 4.25 -6.03
CA MET A 431 -8.48 5.07 -5.33
C MET A 431 -9.92 4.69 -5.66
N ASP A 432 -10.15 3.93 -6.74
CA ASP A 432 -11.44 3.33 -7.04
C ASP A 432 -11.78 2.16 -6.12
N LEU A 433 -10.83 1.59 -5.36
CA LEU A 433 -11.10 0.52 -4.39
C LEU A 433 -12.02 0.97 -3.24
N PHE A 434 -12.60 0.02 -2.52
CA PHE A 434 -13.53 0.34 -1.43
C PHE A 434 -12.79 0.97 -0.24
N GLY A 435 -13.25 2.12 0.22
CA GLY A 435 -12.85 2.74 1.48
C GLY A 435 -14.04 3.50 2.06
N ASP A 436 -14.12 3.56 3.39
CA ASP A 436 -15.23 4.23 4.09
C ASP A 436 -15.19 5.74 3.90
N TYR A 437 -13.99 6.33 3.99
CA TYR A 437 -13.74 7.74 3.72
C TYR A 437 -13.42 7.97 2.23
N LYS A 438 -14.08 8.96 1.64
CA LYS A 438 -13.83 9.45 0.28
C LYS A 438 -13.62 10.95 0.34
N SER A 439 -12.46 11.38 -0.15
CA SER A 439 -12.02 12.77 -0.14
C SER A 439 -12.15 13.38 -1.52
N ILE A 440 -11.04 13.72 -2.16
CA ILE A 440 -10.90 14.25 -3.53
C ILE A 440 -11.27 13.26 -4.64
N GLY A 441 -11.80 12.08 -4.28
CA GLY A 441 -12.24 11.06 -5.23
C GLY A 441 -11.09 10.20 -5.76
N LYS A 442 -11.22 9.77 -7.02
CA LYS A 442 -10.23 8.93 -7.71
C LYS A 442 -9.51 9.64 -8.86
N GLU A 443 -9.91 10.88 -9.14
CA GLU A 443 -9.34 11.65 -10.23
C GLU A 443 -7.90 12.05 -9.90
N VAL A 444 -7.06 12.05 -10.93
CA VAL A 444 -5.65 12.43 -10.79
C VAL A 444 -5.55 13.96 -10.77
N ILE A 445 -5.30 14.53 -9.59
CA ILE A 445 -5.06 15.96 -9.42
C ILE A 445 -3.57 16.18 -9.20
N VAL A 446 -2.90 16.84 -10.15
CA VAL A 446 -1.47 17.18 -10.05
C VAL A 446 -1.34 18.69 -9.91
N LYS A 447 -0.63 19.12 -8.87
CA LYS A 447 -0.33 20.53 -8.58
C LYS A 447 1.13 20.67 -8.21
N ASP A 448 1.79 21.71 -8.73
CA ASP A 448 3.20 21.98 -8.46
C ASP A 448 4.15 20.79 -8.78
N GLY A 449 3.75 19.95 -9.75
CA GLY A 449 4.50 18.76 -10.15
C GLY A 449 4.29 17.51 -9.27
N GLU A 450 3.35 17.56 -8.32
CA GLU A 450 3.09 16.46 -7.39
C GLU A 450 1.61 16.04 -7.41
N PRO A 451 1.30 14.73 -7.44
CA PRO A 451 -0.07 14.25 -7.34
C PRO A 451 -0.60 14.42 -5.91
N ALA A 452 -1.82 14.95 -5.77
CA ALA A 452 -2.52 15.02 -4.51
C ALA A 452 -2.99 13.61 -4.09
N ILE A 453 -2.36 13.06 -3.04
CA ILE A 453 -2.69 11.72 -2.51
C ILE A 453 -3.28 11.87 -1.12
N ASP A 454 -4.57 11.55 -0.98
CA ASP A 454 -5.21 11.51 0.33
C ASP A 454 -4.82 10.23 1.09
N VAL A 455 -3.91 10.40 2.05
CA VAL A 455 -3.36 9.33 2.89
C VAL A 455 -4.41 8.69 3.80
N PHE A 456 -5.47 9.41 4.17
CA PHE A 456 -6.55 8.87 4.98
C PHE A 456 -7.47 7.96 4.14
N GLN A 457 -7.74 8.35 2.89
CA GLN A 457 -8.44 7.48 1.94
C GLN A 457 -7.62 6.22 1.63
N VAL A 458 -6.30 6.36 1.42
CA VAL A 458 -5.41 5.21 1.26
C VAL A 458 -5.42 4.30 2.50
N HIS A 459 -5.47 4.88 3.71
CA HIS A 459 -5.57 4.10 4.93
C HIS A 459 -6.81 3.20 4.96
N ASP A 460 -7.99 3.74 4.63
CA ASP A 460 -9.22 2.95 4.58
C ASP A 460 -9.16 1.89 3.48
N ILE A 461 -8.66 2.25 2.29
CA ILE A 461 -8.48 1.30 1.18
C ILE A 461 -7.60 0.13 1.61
N VAL A 462 -6.43 0.39 2.19
CA VAL A 462 -5.53 -0.68 2.64
C VAL A 462 -6.18 -1.50 3.75
N SER A 463 -6.90 -0.86 4.68
CA SER A 463 -7.54 -1.55 5.81
C SER A 463 -8.66 -2.51 5.37
N ARG A 464 -9.34 -2.22 4.26
CA ARG A 464 -10.46 -3.04 3.76
C ARG A 464 -10.05 -4.06 2.70
N ASN A 465 -9.00 -3.77 1.92
CA ASN A 465 -8.68 -4.52 0.70
C ASN A 465 -7.31 -5.23 0.72
N ALA A 466 -6.46 -5.02 1.74
CA ALA A 466 -5.17 -5.70 1.80
C ALA A 466 -5.31 -7.17 2.23
N PHE A 467 -4.43 -8.01 1.69
CA PHE A 467 -4.35 -9.44 2.02
C PHE A 467 -3.03 -9.74 2.73
N GLY A 468 -3.08 -10.64 3.71
CA GLY A 468 -1.88 -11.25 4.30
C GLY A 468 -1.29 -12.29 3.34
N VAL A 469 0.02 -12.19 3.10
CA VAL A 469 0.77 -13.04 2.15
C VAL A 469 1.92 -13.79 2.81
N GLY A 470 2.15 -13.49 4.08
CA GLY A 470 3.21 -14.06 4.91
C GLY A 470 2.93 -15.47 5.39
N GLN A 471 3.93 -16.07 6.01
CA GLN A 471 3.78 -17.34 6.72
C GLN A 471 3.03 -17.14 8.05
N PRO A 472 2.28 -18.14 8.55
CA PRO A 472 1.54 -18.03 9.81
C PRO A 472 2.39 -17.68 11.03
N GLU A 473 3.69 -17.98 11.00
CA GLU A 473 4.65 -17.75 12.08
C GLU A 473 5.33 -16.37 12.03
N GLU A 474 4.94 -15.49 11.10
CA GLU A 474 5.51 -14.13 11.03
C GLU A 474 5.19 -13.29 12.28
N ASP A 475 6.12 -12.43 12.66
CA ASP A 475 5.91 -11.43 13.71
C ASP A 475 4.75 -10.50 13.31
N ILE A 476 3.73 -10.40 14.16
CA ILE A 476 2.57 -9.53 13.95
C ILE A 476 2.93 -8.04 13.83
N ARG A 477 4.11 -7.65 14.31
CA ARG A 477 4.67 -6.31 14.14
C ARG A 477 5.24 -6.08 12.74
N ARG A 478 5.53 -7.15 11.99
CA ARG A 478 6.20 -7.14 10.68
C ARG A 478 5.55 -8.15 9.73
N ILE A 479 4.26 -7.96 9.46
CA ILE A 479 3.50 -8.87 8.59
C ILE A 479 3.76 -8.58 7.11
N SER A 480 3.93 -9.64 6.32
CA SER A 480 3.91 -9.54 4.87
C SER A 480 2.48 -9.32 4.38
N THR A 481 2.25 -8.20 3.70
CA THR A 481 0.92 -7.79 3.22
C THR A 481 1.00 -7.16 1.84
N ALA A 482 -0.09 -7.26 1.08
CA ALA A 482 -0.17 -6.68 -0.25
C ALA A 482 -1.60 -6.29 -0.65
N VAL A 483 -1.70 -5.38 -1.62
CA VAL A 483 -2.96 -4.99 -2.28
C VAL A 483 -2.93 -5.47 -3.73
N TRP A 484 -4.07 -5.99 -4.17
CA TRP A 484 -4.36 -6.39 -5.54
C TRP A 484 -5.62 -5.68 -6.00
N ILE A 485 -5.60 -5.03 -7.16
CA ILE A 485 -6.70 -4.17 -7.59
C ILE A 485 -7.94 -4.99 -7.98
N ARG A 486 -7.78 -6.02 -8.81
CA ARG A 486 -8.91 -6.82 -9.29
C ARG A 486 -9.42 -7.75 -8.20
N ALA A 487 -8.54 -8.43 -7.48
CA ALA A 487 -8.91 -9.38 -6.44
C ALA A 487 -9.59 -8.71 -5.22
N ALA A 488 -9.33 -7.42 -4.96
CA ALA A 488 -10.02 -6.65 -3.92
C ALA A 488 -11.54 -6.57 -4.12
N TYR A 489 -12.05 -6.78 -5.34
CA TYR A 489 -13.49 -6.80 -5.63
C TYR A 489 -14.18 -8.13 -5.33
N VAL A 490 -13.45 -9.17 -4.93
CA VAL A 490 -14.04 -10.48 -4.64
C VAL A 490 -14.67 -10.44 -3.25
N ASN A 491 -15.99 -10.58 -3.19
CA ASN A 491 -16.75 -10.49 -1.94
C ASN A 491 -16.61 -11.76 -1.09
N HIS A 492 -17.03 -11.64 0.18
CA HIS A 492 -17.05 -12.75 1.11
C HIS A 492 -18.23 -13.70 0.85
N ALA A 493 -17.96 -15.01 0.87
CA ALA A 493 -18.96 -16.01 1.22
C ALA A 493 -18.32 -17.13 2.06
N CYS A 494 -19.05 -17.65 3.05
CA CYS A 494 -18.57 -18.79 3.86
C CYS A 494 -18.46 -20.09 3.04
N VAL A 495 -19.17 -20.17 1.91
CA VAL A 495 -18.99 -21.22 0.88
C VAL A 495 -18.55 -20.55 -0.41
N PRO A 496 -17.26 -20.30 -0.57
CA PRO A 496 -16.75 -19.59 -1.73
C PRO A 496 -16.78 -20.47 -2.98
N ASN A 497 -16.95 -19.85 -4.14
CA ASN A 497 -16.83 -20.52 -5.44
C ASN A 497 -15.44 -20.38 -6.06
N VAL A 498 -14.55 -19.60 -5.44
CA VAL A 498 -13.12 -19.54 -5.77
C VAL A 498 -12.26 -19.73 -4.52
N ARG A 499 -11.13 -20.43 -4.67
CA ARG A 499 -10.09 -20.53 -3.66
C ARG A 499 -8.94 -19.59 -4.00
N LYS A 500 -8.38 -18.96 -2.97
CA LYS A 500 -7.23 -18.07 -3.06
C LYS A 500 -5.96 -18.84 -2.74
N GLU A 501 -4.95 -18.66 -3.58
CA GLU A 501 -3.58 -19.15 -3.43
C GLU A 501 -2.62 -17.98 -3.60
N HIS A 502 -1.43 -18.05 -2.99
CA HIS A 502 -0.37 -17.07 -3.22
C HIS A 502 0.91 -17.76 -3.70
N MET A 503 1.61 -17.13 -4.63
CA MET A 503 2.96 -17.49 -5.06
C MET A 503 3.79 -16.22 -5.10
N GLY A 504 4.54 -15.95 -4.03
CA GLY A 504 5.19 -14.64 -3.86
C GLY A 504 4.14 -13.52 -3.86
N ASP A 505 4.36 -12.49 -4.67
CA ASP A 505 3.43 -11.38 -4.88
C ASP A 505 2.32 -11.67 -5.91
N LEU A 506 2.11 -12.94 -6.28
CA LEU A 506 0.98 -13.37 -7.09
C LEU A 506 -0.17 -13.86 -6.24
N LEU A 507 -1.38 -13.39 -6.56
CA LEU A 507 -2.63 -13.93 -6.08
C LEU A 507 -3.28 -14.73 -7.20
N ILE A 508 -3.55 -16.01 -6.93
CA ILE A 508 -4.16 -16.94 -7.87
C ILE A 508 -5.53 -17.33 -7.34
N LEU A 509 -6.57 -17.13 -8.15
CA LEU A 509 -7.92 -17.60 -7.87
C LEU A 509 -8.24 -18.81 -8.74
N ARG A 510 -8.64 -19.92 -8.12
CA ARG A 510 -9.10 -21.13 -8.82
C ARG A 510 -10.54 -21.47 -8.46
N ALA A 511 -11.31 -21.89 -9.44
CA ALA A 511 -12.70 -22.27 -9.22
C ALA A 511 -12.80 -23.53 -8.31
N THR A 512 -13.63 -23.47 -7.27
CA THR A 512 -13.92 -24.63 -6.40
C THR A 512 -15.11 -25.44 -6.91
N ARG A 513 -15.82 -24.94 -7.91
CA ARG A 513 -16.89 -25.66 -8.59
C ARG A 513 -17.02 -25.12 -10.00
N LYS A 514 -17.93 -25.70 -10.78
CA LYS A 514 -18.36 -25.04 -12.01
C LYS A 514 -18.97 -23.68 -11.65
N ILE A 515 -18.54 -22.61 -12.33
CA ILE A 515 -19.05 -21.24 -12.18
C ILE A 515 -19.63 -20.84 -13.53
N LYS A 516 -20.89 -20.41 -13.60
CA LYS A 516 -21.48 -19.94 -14.85
C LYS A 516 -21.11 -18.49 -15.12
N LYS A 517 -21.11 -18.11 -16.40
CA LYS A 517 -21.06 -16.72 -16.84
C LYS A 517 -22.11 -15.90 -16.09
N GLY A 518 -21.70 -14.76 -15.56
CA GLY A 518 -22.55 -13.83 -14.82
C GLY A 518 -22.71 -14.18 -13.33
N GLU A 519 -22.17 -15.31 -12.85
CA GLU A 519 -22.09 -15.55 -11.41
C GLU A 519 -21.04 -14.64 -10.76
N GLU A 520 -21.34 -14.15 -9.56
CA GLU A 520 -20.39 -13.44 -8.71
C GLU A 520 -19.35 -14.40 -8.13
N LEU A 521 -18.11 -13.95 -8.04
CA LEU A 521 -16.99 -14.66 -7.46
C LEU A 521 -16.88 -14.30 -5.98
N PHE A 522 -16.74 -15.32 -5.15
CA PHE A 522 -16.60 -15.19 -3.71
C PHE A 522 -15.41 -15.99 -3.19
N HIS A 523 -14.65 -15.39 -2.27
CA HIS A 523 -13.68 -16.09 -1.45
C HIS A 523 -14.02 -15.96 0.04
N SER A 524 -13.43 -16.79 0.89
CA SER A 524 -13.63 -16.64 2.34
C SER A 524 -12.66 -15.59 2.89
N TYR A 525 -13.18 -14.65 3.69
CA TYR A 525 -12.40 -13.62 4.39
C TYR A 525 -11.94 -14.19 5.74
N ASP A 526 -12.88 -14.89 6.40
CA ASP A 526 -12.66 -15.59 7.65
C ASP A 526 -13.17 -17.04 7.52
N GLU A 527 -12.30 -18.00 7.80
CA GLU A 527 -12.58 -19.44 7.69
C GLU A 527 -12.91 -20.08 9.07
N HIS A 528 -13.19 -19.27 10.09
CA HIS A 528 -13.51 -19.77 11.41
C HIS A 528 -14.81 -20.59 11.37
N PRO A 529 -14.82 -21.82 11.91
CA PRO A 529 -15.97 -22.72 11.80
C PRO A 529 -17.15 -22.23 12.64
N ASP A 530 -16.86 -21.54 13.74
CA ASP A 530 -17.87 -20.98 14.62
C ASP A 530 -18.49 -19.74 13.98
N HIS A 531 -19.81 -19.79 13.78
CA HIS A 531 -20.63 -18.69 13.31
C HIS A 531 -20.46 -17.40 14.13
N ALA A 532 -20.53 -17.46 15.47
CA ALA A 532 -20.51 -16.27 16.31
C ALA A 532 -19.14 -15.57 16.27
N THR A 533 -18.06 -16.33 16.39
CA THR A 533 -16.69 -15.81 16.21
C THR A 533 -16.47 -15.25 14.81
N ARG A 534 -16.94 -15.96 13.78
CA ARG A 534 -16.82 -15.51 12.38
C ARG A 534 -17.61 -14.22 12.13
N GLU A 535 -18.86 -14.13 12.59
CA GLU A 535 -19.69 -12.93 12.48
C GLU A 535 -19.06 -11.76 13.24
N ALA A 536 -18.55 -11.99 14.46
CA ALA A 536 -17.85 -10.97 15.24
C ALA A 536 -16.57 -10.49 14.52
N ALA A 537 -15.79 -11.38 13.92
CA ALA A 537 -14.59 -11.04 13.15
C ALA A 537 -14.95 -10.21 11.91
N LEU A 538 -15.95 -10.65 11.13
CA LEU A 538 -16.45 -9.92 9.95
C LEU A 538 -16.95 -8.52 10.32
N MET A 539 -17.74 -8.41 11.39
CA MET A 539 -18.23 -7.13 11.90
C MET A 539 -17.12 -6.24 12.43
N THR A 540 -16.09 -6.80 13.07
CA THR A 540 -14.97 -6.02 13.66
C THR A 540 -14.08 -5.43 12.58
N THR A 541 -13.66 -6.26 11.63
CA THR A 541 -12.67 -5.90 10.59
C THR A 541 -13.30 -5.28 9.36
N TRP A 542 -14.46 -5.75 8.88
CA TRP A 542 -15.11 -5.26 7.65
C TRP A 542 -16.45 -4.55 7.87
N GLY A 543 -17.08 -4.71 9.04
CA GLY A 543 -18.30 -3.97 9.37
C GLY A 543 -19.58 -4.50 8.72
N PHE A 544 -19.62 -5.77 8.29
CA PHE A 544 -20.82 -6.37 7.71
C PHE A 544 -21.17 -7.73 8.31
N LYS A 545 -22.47 -8.07 8.26
CA LYS A 545 -23.01 -9.39 8.60
C LYS A 545 -23.17 -10.22 7.33
N CYS A 546 -22.58 -11.41 7.29
CA CYS A 546 -22.71 -12.33 6.16
C CYS A 546 -24.13 -12.90 6.09
N SER A 547 -24.75 -12.86 4.90
CA SER A 547 -26.10 -13.38 4.66
C SER A 547 -26.13 -14.61 3.74
N CYS A 548 -24.99 -15.30 3.60
CA CYS A 548 -24.88 -16.50 2.79
C CYS A 548 -25.77 -17.65 3.33
N ARG A 549 -25.98 -18.69 2.52
CA ARG A 549 -26.87 -19.81 2.87
C ARG A 549 -26.45 -20.52 4.17
N ILE A 550 -25.15 -20.63 4.46
CA ILE A 550 -24.67 -21.20 5.74
C ILE A 550 -25.06 -20.32 6.92
N CYS A 551 -24.74 -19.02 6.88
CA CYS A 551 -25.04 -18.12 7.99
C CYS A 551 -26.54 -18.10 8.31
N LYS A 552 -27.40 -18.12 7.29
CA LYS A 552 -28.87 -18.20 7.48
C LYS A 552 -29.32 -19.49 8.16
N VAL A 553 -28.64 -20.61 7.92
CA VAL A 553 -28.93 -21.88 8.57
C VAL A 553 -28.39 -21.89 10.00
N GLU A 554 -27.13 -21.53 10.20
CA GLU A 554 -26.47 -21.53 11.50
C GLU A 554 -27.14 -20.58 12.49
N GLU A 555 -27.69 -19.44 12.02
CA GLU A 555 -28.46 -18.49 12.84
C GLU A 555 -29.76 -19.09 13.39
N GLN A 556 -30.29 -20.14 12.76
CA GLN A 556 -31.51 -20.84 13.19
C GLN A 556 -31.22 -22.12 13.99
N GLU A 557 -29.95 -22.53 14.11
CA GLU A 557 -29.56 -23.73 14.85
C GLU A 557 -29.63 -23.52 16.36
N ASP A 558 -29.91 -24.61 17.10
CA ASP A 558 -29.86 -24.61 18.56
C ASP A 558 -28.42 -24.31 19.06
N PRO A 559 -28.22 -23.26 19.87
CA PRO A 559 -26.91 -22.97 20.48
C PRO A 559 -26.25 -24.16 21.19
N ALA A 560 -27.03 -25.11 21.72
CA ALA A 560 -26.49 -26.31 22.35
C ALA A 560 -25.84 -27.28 21.34
N LEU A 561 -26.40 -27.42 20.14
CA LEU A 561 -25.82 -28.23 19.07
C LEU A 561 -24.52 -27.62 18.56
N TRP A 562 -24.52 -26.30 18.38
CA TRP A 562 -23.34 -25.53 18.02
C TRP A 562 -22.20 -25.71 19.04
N LYS A 563 -22.50 -25.55 20.34
CA LYS A 563 -21.50 -25.67 21.39
C LYS A 563 -20.87 -27.06 21.38
N LYS A 564 -21.71 -28.10 21.31
CA LYS A 564 -21.28 -29.49 21.20
C LYS A 564 -20.39 -29.74 19.98
N ARG A 565 -20.72 -29.15 18.84
CA ARG A 565 -19.94 -29.26 17.61
C ARG A 565 -18.55 -28.64 17.78
N ASN A 566 -18.44 -27.47 18.41
CA ASN A 566 -17.16 -26.82 18.66
C ASN A 566 -16.30 -27.59 19.65
N ASP A 567 -16.87 -28.07 20.76
CA ASP A 567 -16.17 -28.89 21.74
C ASP A 567 -15.55 -30.14 21.07
N LEU A 568 -16.30 -30.78 20.17
CA LEU A 568 -15.82 -31.94 19.41
C LEU A 568 -14.73 -31.56 18.39
N VAL A 569 -14.84 -30.41 17.72
CA VAL A 569 -13.80 -29.91 16.80
C VAL A 569 -12.51 -29.60 17.54
N GLU A 570 -12.59 -29.00 18.72
CA GLU A 570 -11.43 -28.76 19.58
C GLU A 570 -10.81 -30.06 20.08
N GLU A 571 -11.63 -31.04 20.49
CA GLU A 571 -11.14 -32.37 20.85
C GLU A 571 -10.38 -33.02 19.68
N ALA A 572 -10.94 -32.97 18.46
CA ALA A 572 -10.27 -33.49 17.27
C ALA A 572 -8.95 -32.76 17.01
N ALA A 573 -8.91 -31.44 17.15
CA ALA A 573 -7.71 -30.64 16.94
C ALA A 573 -6.58 -31.05 17.91
N VAL A 574 -6.89 -31.23 19.20
CA VAL A 574 -5.91 -31.72 20.20
C VAL A 574 -5.36 -33.09 19.81
N VAL A 575 -6.23 -34.00 19.35
CA VAL A 575 -5.80 -35.34 18.91
C VAL A 575 -4.90 -35.27 17.68
N ILE A 576 -5.23 -34.42 16.70
CA ILE A 576 -4.45 -34.25 15.46
C ILE A 576 -3.08 -33.62 15.76
N GLN A 577 -3.05 -32.61 16.63
CA GLN A 577 -1.82 -31.89 16.99
C GLN A 577 -0.87 -32.72 17.85
N SER A 578 -1.34 -33.82 18.46
CA SER A 578 -0.51 -34.72 19.27
C SER A 578 0.51 -35.56 18.46
N GLY A 579 0.60 -35.35 17.14
CA GLY A 579 1.56 -35.99 16.24
C GLY A 579 0.92 -36.98 15.26
N PRO A 580 1.73 -37.69 14.44
CA PRO A 580 1.24 -38.54 13.36
C PRO A 580 0.21 -39.57 13.85
N ALA A 581 -0.93 -39.63 13.18
CA ALA A 581 -2.03 -40.49 13.61
C ALA A 581 -1.72 -41.98 13.37
N ASP A 582 -1.41 -42.71 14.45
CA ASP A 582 -1.43 -44.17 14.47
C ASP A 582 -2.85 -44.73 14.30
N ARG A 583 -2.99 -46.06 14.21
CA ARG A 583 -4.29 -46.73 14.00
C ARG A 583 -5.33 -46.35 15.07
N VAL A 584 -4.90 -46.13 16.32
CA VAL A 584 -5.79 -45.81 17.45
C VAL A 584 -6.27 -44.36 17.33
N ARG A 585 -5.37 -43.43 17.03
CA ARG A 585 -5.69 -42.02 16.81
C ARG A 585 -6.59 -41.80 15.60
N LYS A 586 -6.33 -42.48 14.48
CA LYS A 586 -7.22 -42.45 13.30
C LYS A 586 -8.64 -42.91 13.65
N ALA A 587 -8.76 -43.99 14.43
CA ALA A 587 -10.06 -44.48 14.89
C ALA A 587 -10.74 -43.48 15.85
N LYS A 588 -9.98 -42.81 16.73
CA LYS A 588 -10.51 -41.76 17.61
C LYS A 588 -11.03 -40.57 16.81
N ILE A 589 -10.23 -40.05 15.87
CA ILE A 589 -10.62 -38.94 14.98
C ILE A 589 -11.90 -39.31 14.20
N ALA A 590 -11.96 -40.51 13.62
CA ALA A 590 -13.15 -40.97 12.89
C ALA A 590 -14.42 -41.00 13.76
N ARG A 591 -14.32 -41.40 15.04
CA ARG A 591 -15.45 -41.35 15.98
C ARG A 591 -15.89 -39.92 16.32
N ILE A 592 -14.92 -39.01 16.46
CA ILE A 592 -15.22 -37.59 16.71
C ILE A 592 -15.91 -36.99 15.48
N VAL A 593 -15.42 -37.27 14.27
CA VAL A 593 -16.05 -36.84 13.01
C VAL A 593 -17.48 -37.36 12.88
N ASP A 594 -17.73 -38.63 13.22
CA ASP A 594 -19.10 -39.19 13.24
C ASP A 594 -20.00 -38.48 14.27
N SER A 595 -19.45 -38.17 15.45
CA SER A 595 -20.16 -37.40 16.48
C SER A 595 -20.48 -35.98 16.04
N ILE A 596 -19.58 -35.33 15.31
CA ILE A 596 -19.79 -34.02 14.70
C ILE A 596 -20.86 -34.12 13.62
N ALA A 597 -20.81 -35.13 12.75
CA ALA A 597 -21.81 -35.33 11.70
C ALA A 597 -23.24 -35.44 12.25
N LYS A 598 -23.40 -36.01 13.46
CA LYS A 598 -24.69 -36.11 14.16
C LYS A 598 -25.20 -34.77 14.71
N THR A 599 -24.36 -33.73 14.75
CA THR A 599 -24.78 -32.36 15.14
C THR A 599 -25.36 -31.55 13.98
N TYR A 600 -25.34 -32.08 12.76
CA TYR A 600 -25.92 -31.42 11.59
C TYR A 600 -27.23 -32.10 11.21
N ASP A 601 -28.27 -31.30 10.98
CA ASP A 601 -29.50 -31.78 10.37
C ASP A 601 -29.21 -32.26 8.94
N LYS A 602 -29.59 -33.50 8.61
CA LYS A 602 -29.27 -34.13 7.32
C LYS A 602 -30.08 -33.56 6.15
N GLU A 603 -31.29 -33.07 6.42
CA GLU A 603 -32.17 -32.48 5.41
C GLU A 603 -31.69 -31.06 5.08
N VAL A 604 -31.27 -30.31 6.09
CA VAL A 604 -30.75 -28.95 5.95
C VAL A 604 -29.34 -28.96 5.35
N TYR A 605 -28.40 -29.70 5.96
CA TYR A 605 -27.02 -29.88 5.49
C TYR A 605 -26.91 -31.05 4.52
N ASN A 606 -27.65 -30.94 3.42
CA ASN A 606 -27.63 -31.85 2.29
C ASN A 606 -26.38 -31.65 1.41
N LYS A 607 -26.34 -32.25 0.21
CA LYS A 607 -25.17 -32.21 -0.68
C LYS A 607 -24.69 -30.80 -1.06
N ASP A 608 -25.53 -29.78 -0.94
CA ASP A 608 -25.21 -28.42 -1.38
C ASP A 608 -24.68 -27.51 -0.27
N LEU A 609 -24.63 -27.98 0.98
CA LEU A 609 -24.14 -27.22 2.13
C LEU A 609 -23.03 -27.97 2.86
N PRO A 610 -21.81 -27.41 2.94
CA PRO A 610 -20.72 -28.07 3.64
C PRO A 610 -20.94 -28.02 5.16
N ARG A 611 -20.46 -29.08 5.82
CA ARG A 611 -20.45 -29.21 7.28
C ARG A 611 -19.14 -28.65 7.81
N LEU A 612 -19.07 -27.35 8.09
CA LEU A 612 -17.82 -26.60 8.32
C LEU A 612 -16.91 -27.21 9.40
N GLY A 613 -17.49 -27.73 10.49
CA GLY A 613 -16.73 -28.43 11.54
C GLY A 613 -16.03 -29.70 11.04
N ILE A 614 -16.64 -30.43 10.10
CA ILE A 614 -16.01 -31.59 9.45
C ILE A 614 -14.93 -31.12 8.47
N VAL A 615 -15.25 -30.13 7.63
CA VAL A 615 -14.30 -29.53 6.67
C VAL A 615 -13.02 -29.08 7.38
N LYS A 616 -13.15 -28.42 8.52
CA LYS A 616 -12.00 -27.98 9.33
C LYS A 616 -11.12 -29.15 9.78
N ILE A 617 -11.72 -30.26 10.23
CA ILE A 617 -10.96 -31.44 10.65
C ILE A 617 -10.21 -32.05 9.47
N TYR A 618 -10.85 -32.21 8.32
CA TYR A 618 -10.15 -32.74 7.14
C TYR A 618 -9.03 -31.81 6.67
N GLY A 619 -9.24 -30.50 6.71
CA GLY A 619 -8.18 -29.51 6.44
C GLY A 619 -7.01 -29.62 7.41
N MET A 620 -7.23 -30.02 8.67
CA MET A 620 -6.16 -30.30 9.63
C MET A 620 -5.42 -31.62 9.34
N ILE A 621 -6.11 -32.63 8.79
CA ILE A 621 -5.55 -33.96 8.53
C ILE A 621 -4.72 -34.00 7.24
N GLU A 622 -5.26 -33.46 6.15
CA GLU A 622 -4.69 -33.60 4.81
C GLU A 622 -3.58 -32.56 4.53
N GLY A 623 -3.44 -31.55 5.39
CA GLY A 623 -2.77 -30.32 4.97
C GLY A 623 -3.52 -29.68 3.80
N THR A 624 -2.89 -28.74 3.09
CA THR A 624 -3.51 -27.96 2.01
C THR A 624 -3.94 -28.75 0.77
N ASP A 625 -3.55 -30.02 0.63
CA ASP A 625 -3.56 -30.69 -0.67
C ASP A 625 -4.75 -31.66 -0.88
N GLY A 626 -5.70 -31.72 0.06
CA GLY A 626 -6.74 -32.76 0.07
C GLY A 626 -8.17 -32.34 -0.34
N TRP A 627 -8.46 -31.06 -0.52
CA TRP A 627 -9.85 -30.61 -0.76
C TRP A 627 -10.45 -31.13 -2.09
N GLU A 628 -9.61 -31.59 -3.03
CA GLU A 628 -10.03 -32.13 -4.34
C GLU A 628 -10.99 -33.31 -4.25
N ARG A 629 -11.15 -33.90 -3.06
CA ARG A 629 -12.03 -35.06 -2.80
C ARG A 629 -13.41 -34.73 -2.24
N TRP A 630 -13.72 -33.45 -2.00
CA TRP A 630 -15.03 -33.00 -1.49
C TRP A 630 -15.99 -32.59 -2.62
#